data_AF-A0A1G7AII7-F1
#
_entry.id   AF-A0A1G7AII7-F1
#
_cell.length_a   1.000
_cell.length_b   1.000
_cell.length_c   1.000
_cell.angle_alpha   90.00
_cell.angle_beta   90.00
_cell.angle_gamma   90.00
#
_symmetry.space_group_name_H-M   'P 1'
#
loop_
_entity.id
_entity.type
_entity.pdbx_description
1 polymer ?
#
loop_
_entity_poly.entity_id
_entity_poly.type
_entity_poly.pdbx_seq_one_letter_code
_entity_poly.pdbx_strand_id
1 'polypeptide(L)'
;MKRTAMFLTLTVLLAGCGDQADSDQPEVKEEQEAVSQEQEMEPVEIQVLKADEENGVTLENGMCQQLSAFLESNPEVGVPDDFGVHPLTLANQTEGGQAMFFLGVNRLEKPIKNITFDYTLGVDTGNGIAYVLEKERVELLEPFAGTIQPGHVIPFTVPVTPEGAEVLGSITEENKVVKLENANFELEN
;
A
#
# COMPACT_ATOMS: atom_id res chain seq x y z
N MET A 1 22.74 -49.61 -0.77
CA MET A 1 24.18 -49.93 -0.68
C MET A 1 24.95 -48.63 -0.57
N LYS A 2 25.87 -48.56 0.41
CA LYS A 2 27.11 -47.75 0.53
C LYS A 2 27.09 -46.33 -0.07
N ARG A 3 27.04 -45.28 0.77
CA ARG A 3 28.19 -44.61 1.42
C ARG A 3 29.24 -44.12 0.43
N THR A 4 29.43 -42.79 0.35
CA THR A 4 30.73 -42.14 0.58
C THR A 4 30.54 -40.63 0.71
N ALA A 5 30.71 -40.15 1.95
CA ALA A 5 31.08 -38.77 2.23
C ALA A 5 32.53 -38.57 1.76
N MET A 6 32.81 -37.44 1.11
CA MET A 6 34.16 -37.00 0.80
C MET A 6 34.39 -35.68 1.53
N PHE A 7 35.01 -35.80 2.71
CA PHE A 7 35.62 -34.68 3.40
C PHE A 7 36.82 -34.21 2.59
N LEU A 8 36.84 -32.93 2.21
CA LEU A 8 38.04 -32.26 1.71
C LEU A 8 38.43 -31.20 2.74
N THR A 9 39.19 -31.62 3.75
CA THR A 9 39.91 -30.73 4.67
C THR A 9 41.10 -30.13 3.92
N LEU A 10 41.03 -28.84 3.60
CA LEU A 10 42.15 -28.07 3.08
C LEU A 10 42.73 -27.22 4.22
N THR A 11 43.84 -27.67 4.78
CA THR A 11 44.66 -26.90 5.72
C THR A 11 45.68 -26.09 4.92
N VAL A 12 45.55 -24.76 4.90
CA VAL A 12 46.58 -23.86 4.37
C VAL A 12 47.15 -23.03 5.52
N LEU A 13 48.48 -22.96 5.48
CA LEU A 13 49.40 -22.48 6.50
C LEU A 13 49.35 -20.95 6.67
N LEU A 14 49.38 -20.51 7.93
CA LEU A 14 49.71 -19.14 8.31
C LEU A 14 51.23 -18.94 8.32
N ALA A 15 51.74 -17.96 7.56
CA ALA A 15 52.99 -17.26 7.85
C ALA A 15 53.12 -15.95 7.03
N GLY A 16 53.43 -14.84 7.73
CA GLY A 16 54.24 -13.74 7.18
C GLY A 16 53.55 -12.39 6.95
N CYS A 17 53.82 -11.44 7.85
CA CYS A 17 53.42 -10.03 7.78
C CYS A 17 54.12 -9.24 6.66
N GLY A 18 53.42 -8.24 6.08
CA GLY A 18 54.05 -7.15 5.32
C GLY A 18 53.08 -6.32 4.48
N ASP A 19 52.77 -5.12 4.97
CA ASP A 19 52.22 -3.93 4.30
C ASP A 19 50.82 -3.93 3.65
N GLN A 20 50.16 -2.77 3.79
CA GLN A 20 48.76 -2.46 3.47
C GLN A 20 48.41 -2.61 1.98
N ALA A 21 47.31 -3.30 1.70
CA ALA A 21 46.37 -2.93 0.63
C ALA A 21 45.01 -3.59 0.89
N ASP A 22 43.98 -2.74 0.85
CA ASP A 22 42.54 -3.02 0.81
C ASP A 22 42.17 -4.18 -0.11
N SER A 23 41.21 -5.02 0.34
CA SER A 23 40.13 -5.62 -0.48
C SER A 23 39.47 -6.82 0.22
N ASP A 24 38.26 -6.55 0.73
CA ASP A 24 37.03 -7.33 0.56
C ASP A 24 37.03 -8.82 0.94
N GLN A 25 36.64 -9.09 2.19
CA GLN A 25 35.96 -10.33 2.57
C GLN A 25 34.47 -10.21 2.19
N PRO A 26 33.84 -11.21 1.55
CA PRO A 26 32.40 -11.27 1.51
C PRO A 26 31.89 -11.81 2.86
N GLU A 27 31.37 -10.91 3.70
CA GLU A 27 30.43 -11.28 4.76
C GLU A 27 29.19 -11.90 4.12
N VAL A 28 28.98 -13.18 4.39
CA VAL A 28 27.71 -13.84 4.12
C VAL A 28 26.71 -13.26 5.11
N LYS A 29 25.95 -12.24 4.67
CA LYS A 29 24.72 -11.84 5.34
C LYS A 29 23.72 -12.98 5.18
N GLU A 30 23.48 -13.70 6.28
CA GLU A 30 22.25 -14.46 6.43
C GLU A 30 21.08 -13.48 6.30
N GLU A 31 20.41 -13.52 5.15
CA GLU A 31 19.04 -13.02 5.03
C GLU A 31 18.19 -13.84 6.00
N GLN A 32 17.95 -13.27 7.17
CA GLN A 32 16.81 -13.65 7.97
C GLN A 32 15.57 -13.32 7.15
N GLU A 33 15.05 -14.32 6.44
CA GLU A 33 13.65 -14.33 6.04
C GLU A 33 12.84 -14.14 7.33
N ALA A 34 12.35 -12.92 7.52
CA ALA A 34 11.32 -12.64 8.49
C ALA A 34 10.10 -13.43 8.03
N VAL A 35 9.92 -14.61 8.63
CA VAL A 35 8.66 -15.34 8.58
C VAL A 35 7.61 -14.40 9.17
N SER A 36 6.90 -13.71 8.30
CA SER A 36 5.71 -12.93 8.64
C SER A 36 4.73 -13.92 9.27
N GLN A 37 4.64 -13.92 10.59
CA GLN A 37 3.49 -14.50 11.25
C GLN A 37 2.31 -13.67 10.77
N GLU A 38 1.44 -14.27 9.96
CA GLU A 38 0.14 -13.70 9.60
C GLU A 38 -0.60 -13.46 10.92
N GLN A 39 -0.55 -12.22 11.38
CA GLN A 39 -1.24 -11.77 12.56
C GLN A 39 -2.70 -11.64 12.14
N GLU A 40 -3.53 -12.60 12.55
CA GLU A 40 -4.97 -12.61 12.28
C GLU A 40 -5.55 -11.27 12.81
N MET A 41 -6.04 -10.43 11.90
CA MET A 41 -6.57 -9.10 12.23
C MET A 41 -8.09 -9.14 12.28
N GLU A 42 -8.70 -8.37 13.18
CA GLU A 42 -10.17 -8.25 13.20
C GLU A 42 -10.70 -7.69 11.87
N PRO A 43 -11.90 -8.09 11.41
CA PRO A 43 -12.52 -7.53 10.21
C PRO A 43 -12.69 -6.01 10.31
N VAL A 44 -12.46 -5.31 9.19
CA VAL A 44 -12.72 -3.86 9.11
C VAL A 44 -14.17 -3.52 8.84
N GLU A 45 -14.60 -2.36 9.33
CA GLU A 45 -15.92 -1.79 9.08
C GLU A 45 -15.86 -0.60 8.11
N ILE A 46 -16.93 -0.38 7.34
CA ILE A 46 -17.01 0.78 6.45
C ILE A 46 -17.44 2.00 7.25
N GLN A 47 -16.64 3.05 7.18
CA GLN A 47 -16.98 4.40 7.61
C GLN A 47 -17.23 5.27 6.37
N VAL A 48 -18.37 5.94 6.29
CA VAL A 48 -18.61 6.95 5.25
C VAL A 48 -17.91 8.25 5.63
N LEU A 49 -17.40 8.99 4.64
CA LEU A 49 -16.83 10.32 4.88
C LEU A 49 -17.89 11.26 5.45
N LYS A 50 -17.50 12.15 6.37
CA LYS A 50 -18.44 13.09 6.98
C LYS A 50 -19.22 13.91 5.95
N ALA A 51 -18.56 14.44 4.92
CA ALA A 51 -19.22 15.20 3.88
C ALA A 51 -20.20 14.35 3.05
N ASP A 52 -19.88 13.07 2.81
CA ASP A 52 -20.76 12.17 2.07
C ASP A 52 -22.02 11.85 2.90
N GLU A 53 -21.86 11.58 4.20
CA GLU A 53 -22.97 11.39 5.14
C GLU A 53 -23.87 12.65 5.21
N GLU A 54 -23.28 13.84 5.29
CA GLU A 54 -24.00 15.12 5.27
C GLU A 54 -24.77 15.34 3.96
N ASN A 55 -24.32 14.73 2.86
CA ASN A 55 -25.01 14.72 1.56
C ASN A 55 -25.99 13.54 1.40
N GLY A 56 -26.22 12.75 2.45
CA GLY A 56 -27.19 11.65 2.46
C GLY A 56 -26.67 10.32 1.93
N VAL A 57 -25.35 10.18 1.75
CA VAL A 57 -24.73 8.89 1.47
C VAL A 57 -24.79 8.02 2.72
N THR A 58 -25.20 6.78 2.54
CA THR A 58 -25.35 5.75 3.56
C THR A 58 -24.70 4.46 3.08
N LEU A 59 -24.52 3.49 3.98
CA LEU A 59 -23.99 2.16 3.64
C LEU A 59 -24.85 1.41 2.59
N GLU A 60 -26.11 1.81 2.41
CA GLU A 60 -27.01 1.23 1.40
C GLU A 60 -26.74 1.78 -0.02
N ASN A 61 -25.92 2.82 -0.16
CA ASN A 61 -25.57 3.38 -1.46
C ASN A 61 -24.68 2.40 -2.24
N GLY A 62 -24.82 2.37 -3.57
CA GLY A 62 -24.17 1.37 -4.43
C GLY A 62 -22.64 1.29 -4.27
N MET A 63 -21.96 2.42 -4.01
CA MET A 63 -20.52 2.46 -3.74
C MET A 63 -20.16 1.69 -2.45
N CYS A 64 -20.93 1.90 -1.37
CA CYS A 64 -20.71 1.20 -0.11
C CYS A 64 -21.05 -0.29 -0.22
N GLN A 65 -22.08 -0.66 -0.98
CA GLN A 65 -22.40 -2.07 -1.23
C GLN A 65 -21.29 -2.80 -2.00
N GLN A 66 -20.70 -2.14 -3.01
CA GLN A 66 -19.55 -2.70 -3.73
C GLN A 66 -18.35 -2.91 -2.80
N LEU A 67 -18.13 -1.97 -1.88
CA LEU A 67 -17.10 -2.10 -0.86
C LEU A 67 -17.41 -3.24 0.13
N SER A 68 -18.66 -3.40 0.58
CA SER A 68 -19.03 -4.51 1.45
C SER A 68 -18.68 -5.86 0.85
N ALA A 69 -18.98 -6.07 -0.44
CA ALA A 69 -18.62 -7.31 -1.13
C ALA A 69 -17.09 -7.54 -1.21
N PHE A 70 -16.31 -6.46 -1.38
CA PHE A 70 -14.85 -6.54 -1.34
C PHE A 70 -14.35 -6.93 0.05
N LEU A 71 -14.89 -6.34 1.12
CA LEU A 71 -14.52 -6.64 2.51
C LEU A 71 -14.96 -8.02 2.97
N GLU A 72 -16.09 -8.55 2.47
CA GLU A 72 -16.49 -9.94 2.75
C GLU A 72 -15.45 -10.94 2.23
N SER A 73 -14.76 -10.62 1.14
CA SER A 73 -13.68 -11.45 0.58
C SER A 73 -12.30 -11.12 1.16
N ASN A 74 -12.14 -9.94 1.77
CA ASN A 74 -10.88 -9.42 2.29
C ASN A 74 -11.11 -8.72 3.65
N PRO A 75 -11.60 -9.44 4.68
CA PRO A 75 -12.00 -8.83 5.95
C PRO A 75 -10.80 -8.19 6.68
N GLU A 76 -9.61 -8.74 6.44
CA GLU A 76 -8.37 -8.33 7.09
C GLU A 76 -7.54 -7.36 6.21
N VAL A 77 -8.16 -6.67 5.23
CA VAL A 77 -7.42 -5.75 4.34
C VAL A 77 -6.63 -4.68 5.12
N GLY A 78 -5.42 -4.38 4.67
CA GLY A 78 -4.52 -3.39 5.26
C GLY A 78 -3.23 -4.01 5.80
N VAL A 79 -2.41 -3.16 6.42
CA VAL A 79 -1.16 -3.55 7.09
C VAL A 79 -1.32 -3.29 8.59
N PRO A 80 -0.97 -4.24 9.47
CA PRO A 80 -1.03 -4.03 10.92
C PRO A 80 -0.30 -2.76 11.35
N ASP A 81 -0.85 -2.05 12.34
CA ASP A 81 -0.25 -0.84 12.92
C ASP A 81 0.03 0.29 11.93
N ASP A 82 -0.74 0.38 10.84
CA ASP A 82 -0.53 1.35 9.77
C ASP A 82 -1.83 1.99 9.24
N PHE A 83 -1.69 3.10 8.53
CA PHE A 83 -2.73 3.63 7.64
C PHE A 83 -2.36 3.34 6.18
N GLY A 84 -3.12 2.45 5.54
CA GLY A 84 -2.92 2.04 4.16
C GLY A 84 -3.88 2.70 3.18
N VAL A 85 -3.48 2.83 1.92
CA VAL A 85 -4.36 3.25 0.82
C VAL A 85 -4.32 2.21 -0.30
N HIS A 86 -5.48 1.72 -0.70
CA HIS A 86 -5.63 0.71 -1.75
C HIS A 86 -6.46 1.24 -2.93
N PRO A 87 -5.94 1.19 -4.17
CA PRO A 87 -6.72 1.48 -5.37
C PRO A 87 -7.65 0.30 -5.67
N LEU A 88 -8.92 0.59 -6.01
CA LEU A 88 -9.91 -0.44 -6.36
C LEU A 88 -10.28 -0.43 -7.86
N THR A 89 -11.05 0.57 -8.30
CA THR A 89 -11.56 0.65 -9.68
C THR A 89 -11.77 2.09 -10.13
N LEU A 90 -11.94 2.34 -11.44
CA LEU A 90 -12.51 3.61 -11.89
C LEU A 90 -13.98 3.70 -11.52
N ALA A 91 -14.37 4.91 -11.13
CA ALA A 91 -15.73 5.38 -11.03
C ALA A 91 -15.95 6.47 -12.09
N ASN A 92 -17.10 6.41 -12.77
CA ASN A 92 -17.54 7.53 -13.61
C ASN A 92 -18.11 8.62 -12.72
N GLN A 93 -17.69 9.87 -12.92
CA GLN A 93 -18.26 11.01 -12.23
C GLN A 93 -19.48 11.55 -12.98
N THR A 94 -20.45 12.07 -12.22
CA THR A 94 -21.72 12.62 -12.74
C THR A 94 -21.51 13.75 -13.75
N GLU A 95 -20.40 14.50 -13.65
CA GLU A 95 -20.07 15.63 -14.52
C GLU A 95 -19.32 15.24 -15.80
N GLY A 96 -19.14 13.93 -16.08
CA GLY A 96 -18.48 13.44 -17.29
C GLY A 96 -16.97 13.26 -17.18
N GLY A 97 -16.43 13.24 -15.95
CA GLY A 97 -15.04 12.86 -15.65
C GLY A 97 -14.90 11.41 -15.19
N GLN A 98 -13.67 10.93 -15.08
CA GLN A 98 -13.35 9.65 -14.44
C GLN A 98 -12.59 9.92 -13.14
N ALA A 99 -12.80 9.06 -12.15
CA ALA A 99 -12.07 9.12 -10.90
C ALA A 99 -11.65 7.73 -10.49
N MET A 100 -10.50 7.64 -9.83
CA MET A 100 -10.03 6.40 -9.22
C MET A 100 -10.65 6.27 -7.83
N PHE A 101 -11.26 5.13 -7.58
CA PHE A 101 -11.84 4.77 -6.28
C PHE A 101 -10.78 4.13 -5.40
N PHE A 102 -10.66 4.63 -4.17
CA PHE A 102 -9.68 4.21 -3.19
C PHE A 102 -10.32 3.80 -1.87
N LEU A 103 -9.62 2.94 -1.14
CA LEU A 103 -9.87 2.64 0.25
C LEU A 103 -8.70 3.11 1.11
N GLY A 104 -8.98 4.02 2.04
CA GLY A 104 -8.09 4.29 3.16
C GLY A 104 -8.43 3.33 4.30
N VAL A 105 -7.44 2.65 4.87
CA VAL A 105 -7.64 1.64 5.93
C VAL A 105 -6.87 2.06 7.15
N ASN A 106 -7.57 2.33 8.26
CA ASN A 106 -6.92 2.63 9.53
C ASN A 106 -6.77 1.36 10.37
N ARG A 107 -5.56 0.78 10.38
CA ARG A 107 -5.19 -0.36 11.23
C ARG A 107 -4.43 0.06 12.49
N LEU A 108 -4.34 1.37 12.76
CA LEU A 108 -3.81 1.88 14.02
C LEU A 108 -4.83 1.67 15.15
N GLU A 109 -4.34 1.52 16.37
CA GLU A 109 -5.18 1.45 17.58
C GLU A 109 -5.89 2.78 17.91
N LYS A 110 -5.54 3.87 17.20
CA LYS A 110 -6.02 5.22 17.49
C LYS A 110 -6.81 5.80 16.32
N PRO A 111 -7.84 6.62 16.61
CA PRO A 111 -8.49 7.39 15.57
C PRO A 111 -7.51 8.39 14.95
N ILE A 112 -7.64 8.62 13.65
CA ILE A 112 -6.78 9.53 12.90
C ILE A 112 -7.59 10.57 12.12
N LYS A 113 -7.00 11.73 11.88
CA LYS A 113 -7.62 12.81 11.10
C LYS A 113 -6.57 13.66 10.39
N ASN A 114 -7.02 14.59 9.56
CA ASN A 114 -6.14 15.50 8.81
C ASN A 114 -5.08 14.74 8.01
N ILE A 115 -5.53 13.68 7.32
CA ILE A 115 -4.63 12.81 6.57
C ILE A 115 -4.26 13.50 5.27
N THR A 116 -2.98 13.48 4.96
CA THR A 116 -2.47 13.96 3.68
C THR A 116 -1.33 13.10 3.18
N PHE A 117 -1.23 12.90 1.87
CA PHE A 117 -0.16 12.11 1.24
C PHE A 117 -0.05 12.46 -0.24
N ASP A 118 1.06 12.08 -0.86
CA ASP A 118 1.25 12.13 -2.30
C ASP A 118 1.13 10.71 -2.83
N TYR A 119 0.23 10.49 -3.78
CA TYR A 119 -0.06 9.17 -4.33
C TYR A 119 0.41 9.06 -5.78
N THR A 120 1.14 7.99 -6.08
CA THR A 120 1.55 7.65 -7.44
C THR A 120 0.97 6.28 -7.80
N LEU A 121 0.31 6.23 -8.96
CA LEU A 121 -0.16 5.00 -9.59
C LEU A 121 0.28 5.02 -11.05
N GLY A 122 0.93 3.96 -11.52
CA GLY A 122 1.34 3.86 -12.90
C GLY A 122 1.72 2.45 -13.31
N VAL A 123 2.23 2.36 -14.53
CA VAL A 123 2.70 1.14 -15.19
C VAL A 123 4.18 1.30 -15.52
N ASP A 124 5.01 0.35 -15.07
CA ASP A 124 6.36 0.21 -15.60
C ASP A 124 6.30 -0.38 -17.02
N THR A 125 6.76 0.40 -17.98
CA THR A 125 6.79 0.05 -19.41
C THR A 125 8.14 -0.55 -19.85
N GLY A 126 9.09 -0.68 -18.92
CA GLY A 126 10.49 -1.03 -19.18
C GLY A 126 11.36 0.14 -19.69
N ASN A 127 10.74 1.23 -20.17
CA ASN A 127 11.42 2.46 -20.60
C ASN A 127 11.14 3.65 -19.67
N GLY A 128 10.45 3.40 -18.55
CA GLY A 128 9.96 4.42 -17.63
C GLY A 128 8.54 4.09 -17.17
N ILE A 129 7.97 5.00 -16.37
CA ILE A 129 6.64 4.83 -15.79
C ILE A 129 5.63 5.66 -16.61
N ALA A 130 4.57 5.00 -17.08
CA ALA A 130 3.37 5.68 -17.56
C ALA A 130 2.41 5.85 -16.39
N TYR A 131 1.96 7.08 -16.10
CA TYR A 131 1.20 7.37 -14.89
C TYR A 131 -0.30 7.41 -15.13
N VAL A 132 -1.05 6.82 -14.20
CA VAL A 132 -2.47 7.11 -13.97
C VAL A 132 -2.58 8.35 -13.07
N LEU A 133 -1.78 8.37 -12.00
CA LEU A 133 -1.61 9.48 -11.06
C LEU A 133 -0.11 9.66 -10.82
N GLU A 134 0.42 10.87 -11.03
CA GLU A 134 1.83 11.19 -10.76
C GLU A 134 1.90 12.15 -9.57
N LYS A 135 2.30 11.61 -8.40
CA LYS A 135 2.45 12.40 -7.16
C LYS A 135 1.23 13.28 -6.85
N GLU A 136 0.04 12.71 -7.05
CA GLU A 136 -1.21 13.41 -6.81
C GLU A 136 -1.37 13.65 -5.32
N ARG A 137 -1.53 14.93 -4.93
CA ARG A 137 -1.69 15.33 -3.53
C ARG A 137 -3.12 15.02 -3.09
N VAL A 138 -3.27 14.10 -2.14
CA VAL A 138 -4.56 13.75 -1.56
C VAL A 138 -4.67 14.35 -0.15
N GLU A 139 -5.82 14.96 0.13
CA GLU A 139 -6.12 15.59 1.42
C GLU A 139 -7.49 15.13 1.94
N LEU A 140 -7.47 14.38 3.03
CA LEU A 140 -8.65 13.90 3.75
C LEU A 140 -8.70 14.63 5.10
N LEU A 141 -9.04 15.92 5.02
CA LEU A 141 -9.06 16.83 6.17
C LEU A 141 -10.29 16.58 7.05
N GLU A 142 -10.17 16.78 8.36
CA GLU A 142 -11.23 16.55 9.36
C GLU A 142 -12.59 17.19 8.99
N PRO A 143 -12.68 18.42 8.44
CA PRO A 143 -13.97 19.00 8.07
C PRO A 143 -14.73 18.19 7.02
N PHE A 144 -14.02 17.45 6.16
CA PHE A 144 -14.57 16.68 5.05
C PHE A 144 -14.62 15.18 5.36
N ALA A 145 -13.53 14.61 5.87
CA ALA A 145 -13.41 13.18 6.14
C ALA A 145 -13.96 12.79 7.51
N GLY A 146 -13.97 13.72 8.48
CA GLY A 146 -14.15 13.41 9.90
C GLY A 146 -12.91 12.74 10.50
N THR A 147 -13.07 12.20 11.71
CA THR A 147 -12.08 11.31 12.32
C THR A 147 -12.33 9.88 11.86
N ILE A 148 -11.30 9.22 11.36
CA ILE A 148 -11.33 7.83 10.91
C ILE A 148 -11.00 6.91 12.08
N GLN A 149 -11.95 6.06 12.46
CA GLN A 149 -11.82 5.19 13.63
C GLN A 149 -10.85 4.02 13.39
N PRO A 150 -10.24 3.44 14.45
CA PRO A 150 -9.50 2.19 14.37
C PRO A 150 -10.33 1.08 13.74
N GLY A 151 -9.72 0.24 12.91
CA GLY A 151 -10.40 -0.89 12.27
C GLY A 151 -11.47 -0.47 11.27
N HIS A 152 -11.43 0.76 10.76
CA HIS A 152 -12.36 1.23 9.74
C HIS A 152 -11.66 1.48 8.41
N VAL A 153 -12.44 1.31 7.34
CA VAL A 153 -12.09 1.75 5.99
C VAL A 153 -12.94 2.92 5.57
N ILE A 154 -12.33 3.86 4.87
CA ILE A 154 -13.03 4.97 4.25
C ILE A 154 -12.93 4.91 2.72
N PRO A 155 -14.07 4.97 2.01
CA PRO A 155 -14.10 5.11 0.57
C PRO A 155 -13.83 6.57 0.18
N PHE A 156 -12.98 6.81 -0.81
CA PHE A 156 -12.81 8.14 -1.40
C PHE A 156 -12.45 8.04 -2.89
N THR A 157 -12.59 9.15 -3.62
CA THR A 157 -12.24 9.21 -5.04
C THR A 157 -11.21 10.30 -5.31
N VAL A 158 -10.34 10.03 -6.28
CA VAL A 158 -9.38 11.01 -6.80
C VAL A 158 -9.63 11.16 -8.30
N PRO A 159 -9.88 12.37 -8.82
CA PRO A 159 -10.05 12.58 -10.26
C PRO A 159 -8.87 12.06 -11.08
N VAL A 160 -9.16 11.49 -12.24
CA VAL A 160 -8.15 10.96 -13.17
C VAL A 160 -8.27 11.70 -14.49
N THR A 161 -7.14 12.08 -15.08
CA THR A 161 -7.12 12.69 -16.41
C THR A 161 -7.49 11.67 -17.48
N PRO A 162 -7.98 12.10 -18.66
CA PRO A 162 -8.24 11.16 -19.76
C PRO A 162 -7.02 10.30 -20.12
N GLU A 163 -5.83 10.89 -20.15
CA GLU A 163 -4.58 10.17 -20.42
C GLU A 163 -4.29 9.12 -19.33
N GLY A 164 -4.50 9.46 -18.06
CA GLY A 164 -4.31 8.52 -16.96
C GLY A 164 -5.29 7.35 -17.00
N ALA A 165 -6.53 7.60 -17.43
CA ALA A 165 -7.55 6.56 -17.58
C ALA A 165 -7.21 5.57 -18.70
N GLU A 166 -6.61 6.03 -19.80
CA GLU A 166 -6.09 5.15 -20.85
C GLU A 166 -4.98 4.23 -20.33
N VAL A 167 -4.09 4.76 -19.47
CA VAL A 167 -3.01 3.97 -18.84
C VAL A 167 -3.55 2.89 -17.92
N LEU A 168 -4.62 3.17 -17.16
CA LEU A 168 -5.16 2.20 -16.19
C LEU A 168 -5.56 0.87 -16.83
N GLY A 169 -6.08 0.89 -18.06
CA GLY A 169 -6.45 -0.33 -18.79
C GLY A 169 -5.28 -1.28 -19.08
N SER A 170 -4.04 -0.81 -18.90
CA SER A 170 -2.82 -1.59 -19.08
C SER A 170 -2.15 -2.06 -17.78
N ILE A 171 -2.71 -1.69 -16.62
CA ILE A 171 -2.19 -2.12 -15.31
C ILE A 171 -2.41 -3.62 -15.12
N THR A 172 -1.34 -4.30 -14.71
CA THR A 172 -1.32 -5.68 -14.22
C THR A 172 -0.57 -5.71 -12.90
N GLU A 173 -0.74 -6.76 -12.09
CA GLU A 173 0.01 -6.88 -10.83
C GLU A 173 1.53 -6.89 -11.04
N GLU A 174 2.01 -7.35 -12.19
CA GLU A 174 3.45 -7.43 -12.51
C GLU A 174 4.07 -6.09 -12.91
N ASN A 175 3.28 -5.18 -13.51
CA ASN A 175 3.77 -3.91 -14.02
C ASN A 175 3.33 -2.70 -13.17
N LYS A 176 2.46 -2.93 -12.19
CA LYS A 176 1.88 -1.89 -11.35
C LYS A 176 2.96 -1.22 -10.50
N VAL A 177 3.03 0.10 -10.59
CA VAL A 177 3.82 0.95 -9.72
C VAL A 177 2.88 1.71 -8.79
N VAL A 178 3.02 1.48 -7.49
CA VAL A 178 2.30 2.23 -6.44
C VAL A 178 3.33 2.86 -5.52
N LYS A 179 3.15 4.15 -5.22
CA LYS A 179 3.90 4.84 -4.16
C LYS A 179 2.96 5.72 -3.36
N LEU A 180 3.13 5.68 -2.04
CA LEU A 180 2.55 6.61 -1.11
C LEU A 180 3.71 7.32 -0.42
N GLU A 181 3.83 8.62 -0.66
CA GLU A 181 4.94 9.45 -0.20
C GLU A 181 4.39 10.60 0.66
N ASN A 182 5.25 11.20 1.49
CA ASN A 182 4.91 12.39 2.29
C ASN A 182 3.61 12.24 3.12
N ALA A 183 3.35 11.03 3.61
CA ALA A 183 2.18 10.74 4.44
C ALA A 183 2.28 11.47 5.77
N ASN A 184 1.18 12.11 6.17
CA ASN A 184 1.05 12.74 7.46
C ASN A 184 -0.41 12.67 7.92
N PHE A 185 -0.62 12.48 9.21
CA PHE A 185 -1.93 12.46 9.86
C PHE A 185 -1.77 12.81 11.34
N GLU A 186 -2.87 13.26 11.95
CA GLU A 186 -2.95 13.57 13.37
C GLU A 186 -3.64 12.43 14.11
N LEU A 187 -3.05 12.00 15.22
CA LEU A 187 -3.69 11.07 16.15
C LEU A 187 -4.67 11.84 17.04
N GLU A 188 -5.90 11.34 17.16
CA GLU A 188 -6.85 11.87 18.13
C GLU A 188 -6.57 11.26 19.52
N ASN A 189 -6.66 12.10 20.57
CA ASN A 189 -6.38 11.74 21.96
C ASN A 189 -7.66 11.44 22.75
#